data_AF-A0A3A8M6S6-F1
#
_entry.id   AF-A0A3A8M6S6-F1
#
_cell.length_a   1.000
_cell.length_b   1.000
_cell.length_c   1.000
_cell.angle_alpha   90.00
_cell.angle_beta   90.00
_cell.angle_gamma   90.00
#
_symmetry.space_group_name_H-M   'P 1'
#
loop_
_entity.id
_entity.type
_entity.pdbx_description
1 polymer ?
#
loop_
_entity_poly.entity_id
_entity_poly.type
_entity_poly.pdbx_seq_one_letter_code
_entity_poly.pdbx_strand_id
1 'polypeptide(L)'
;QVAPRAPPLVIPALPVLPRNNEAEKRLAKRLDGLVAELRRRTEGLDVAPDLTRQLVQIYSSATGEQTATQRMEVNQALDAWQEKLKARFPK
;
A
#
# COMPACT_ATOMS: atom_id res chain seq x y z
N GLN A 1 12.91 -21.22 -25.23
CA GLN A 1 13.35 -19.97 -24.60
C GLN A 1 12.56 -19.81 -23.32
N VAL A 2 13.18 -19.97 -22.15
CA VAL A 2 12.53 -19.66 -20.87
C VAL A 2 12.56 -18.14 -20.72
N ALA A 3 11.39 -17.50 -20.65
CA ALA A 3 11.28 -16.06 -20.45
C ALA A 3 12.06 -15.65 -19.19
N PRO A 4 12.77 -14.50 -19.20
CA PRO A 4 13.50 -14.05 -18.02
C PRO A 4 12.47 -13.80 -16.91
N ARG A 5 12.53 -14.62 -15.86
CA ARG A 5 11.80 -14.37 -14.62
C ARG A 5 12.39 -13.10 -14.01
N ALA A 6 11.73 -11.97 -14.24
CA ALA A 6 12.08 -10.73 -13.58
C ALA A 6 12.04 -10.93 -12.04
N PRO A 7 12.86 -10.21 -11.27
CA PRO A 7 12.88 -10.36 -9.84
C PRO A 7 11.49 -10.07 -9.25
N PRO A 8 11.08 -10.81 -8.20
CA PRO A 8 9.82 -10.56 -7.54
C PRO A 8 9.72 -9.10 -7.08
N LEU A 9 8.50 -8.54 -7.10
CA LEU A 9 8.24 -7.19 -6.62
C LEU A 9 8.83 -7.00 -5.21
N VAL A 10 9.89 -6.19 -5.12
CA VAL A 10 10.49 -5.84 -3.84
C VAL A 10 9.74 -4.64 -3.28
N ILE A 11 8.83 -4.89 -2.35
CA ILE A 11 8.23 -3.81 -1.55
C ILE A 11 9.31 -3.36 -0.56
N PRO A 12 9.76 -2.08 -0.61
CA PRO A 12 10.74 -1.57 0.34
C PRO A 12 10.19 -1.65 1.77
N ALA A 13 11.10 -1.64 2.76
CA ALA A 13 10.69 -1.62 4.16
C ALA A 13 9.74 -0.44 4.40
N LEU A 14 8.52 -0.76 4.84
CA LEU A 14 7.50 0.22 5.14
C LEU A 14 7.78 0.84 6.51
N PRO A 15 7.56 2.15 6.68
CA PRO A 15 7.77 2.78 7.97
C PRO A 15 6.77 2.25 9.01
N VAL A 16 7.18 2.25 10.27
CA VAL A 16 6.34 1.78 11.37
C VAL A 16 5.24 2.80 11.62
N LEU A 17 3.99 2.38 11.50
CA LEU A 17 2.84 3.22 11.76
C LEU A 17 2.56 3.33 13.27
N PRO A 18 2.19 4.53 13.76
CA PRO A 18 1.72 4.68 15.13
C PRO A 18 0.47 3.83 15.37
N ARG A 19 0.29 3.35 16.59
CA ARG A 19 -0.84 2.50 17.02
C ARG A 19 -1.35 2.90 18.41
N ASN A 20 -1.23 4.18 18.74
CA ASN A 20 -1.54 4.75 20.05
C ASN A 20 -3.05 4.81 20.29
N ASN A 21 -3.85 5.02 19.25
CA ASN A 21 -5.32 5.04 19.34
C ASN A 21 -6.01 4.03 18.39
N GLU A 22 -7.31 3.82 18.56
CA GLU A 22 -8.07 2.88 17.72
C GLU A 22 -8.09 3.26 16.24
N ALA A 23 -8.12 4.55 15.90
CA ALA A 23 -8.13 5.01 14.52
C ALA A 23 -6.82 4.66 13.81
N GLU A 24 -5.69 4.88 14.49
CA GLU A 24 -4.35 4.50 14.03
C GLU A 24 -4.22 2.97 13.87
N LYS A 25 -4.73 2.18 14.83
CA LYS A 25 -4.74 0.71 14.72
C LYS A 25 -5.53 0.24 13.50
N ARG A 26 -6.70 0.84 13.24
CA ARG A 26 -7.53 0.53 12.06
C ARG A 26 -6.82 0.92 10.77
N LEU A 27 -6.19 2.08 10.72
CA LEU A 27 -5.41 2.55 9.59
C LEU A 27 -4.23 1.60 9.29
N ALA A 28 -3.47 1.22 10.32
CA ALA A 28 -2.36 0.29 10.17
C ALA A 28 -2.83 -1.07 9.65
N LYS A 29 -3.93 -1.63 10.19
CA LYS A 29 -4.52 -2.89 9.71
C LYS A 29 -4.96 -2.80 8.24
N ARG A 30 -5.55 -1.66 7.85
CA ARG A 30 -5.99 -1.41 6.47
C ARG A 30 -4.80 -1.40 5.51
N LEU A 31 -3.74 -0.67 5.87
CA LEU A 31 -2.50 -0.58 5.10
C LEU A 31 -1.81 -1.95 4.96
N ASP A 32 -1.68 -2.72 6.06
CA ASP A 32 -1.16 -4.10 6.03
C ASP A 32 -1.97 -5.00 5.07
N GLY A 33 -3.29 -4.90 5.10
CA GLY A 33 -4.17 -5.64 4.20
C GLY A 33 -3.95 -5.32 2.72
N LEU A 34 -3.73 -4.03 2.40
CA LEU A 34 -3.45 -3.57 1.04
C LEU A 34 -2.07 -4.02 0.54
N VAL A 35 -1.05 -4.04 1.41
CA VAL A 35 0.28 -4.60 1.09
C VAL A 35 0.16 -6.09 0.76
N ALA A 36 -0.59 -6.84 1.56
CA ALA A 36 -0.82 -8.26 1.31
C ALA A 36 -1.59 -8.48 0.00
N GLU A 37 -2.58 -7.64 -0.29
CA GLU A 37 -3.32 -7.69 -1.55
C GLU A 37 -2.43 -7.36 -2.76
N LEU A 38 -1.58 -6.33 -2.66
CA LEU A 38 -0.58 -6.01 -3.68
C LEU A 38 0.31 -7.22 -3.95
N ARG A 39 0.91 -7.79 -2.90
CA ARG A 39 1.80 -8.96 -3.04
C ARG A 39 1.09 -10.13 -3.73
N ARG A 40 -0.13 -10.46 -3.32
CA ARG A 40 -0.90 -11.56 -3.93
C ARG A 40 -1.23 -11.30 -5.40
N ARG A 41 -1.66 -10.07 -5.74
CA ARG A 41 -2.08 -9.73 -7.10
C ARG A 41 -0.91 -9.52 -8.05
N THR A 42 0.26 -9.16 -7.52
CA THR A 42 1.48 -8.91 -8.30
C THR A 42 2.50 -10.05 -8.19
N GLU A 43 2.12 -11.16 -7.54
CA GLU A 43 2.98 -12.35 -7.44
C GLU A 43 3.30 -12.86 -8.84
N GLY A 44 4.59 -12.81 -9.21
CA GLY A 44 5.04 -13.18 -10.55
C GLY A 44 4.80 -12.13 -11.65
N LEU A 45 4.36 -10.91 -11.31
CA LEU A 45 4.11 -9.83 -12.26
C LEU A 45 5.12 -8.67 -12.12
N ASP A 46 5.64 -8.22 -13.26
CA ASP A 46 6.73 -7.24 -13.41
C ASP A 46 6.25 -5.76 -13.42
N VAL A 47 5.12 -5.41 -12.79
CA VAL A 47 4.34 -4.23 -13.26
C VAL A 47 3.84 -3.24 -12.21
N ALA A 48 4.31 -3.29 -10.95
CA ALA A 48 3.78 -2.40 -9.91
C ALA A 48 4.79 -1.50 -9.14
N PRO A 49 5.91 -1.00 -9.73
CA PRO A 49 6.81 -0.09 -9.00
C PRO A 49 6.12 1.23 -8.62
N ASP A 50 5.21 1.73 -9.47
CA ASP A 50 4.46 2.97 -9.21
C ASP A 50 3.44 2.82 -8.08
N LEU A 51 2.66 1.73 -8.09
CA LEU A 51 1.73 1.41 -6.99
C LEU A 51 2.48 1.19 -5.68
N THR A 52 3.64 0.53 -5.72
CA THR A 52 4.49 0.35 -4.54
C THR A 52 4.98 1.69 -4.01
N ARG A 53 5.44 2.60 -4.88
CA ARG A 53 5.83 3.97 -4.50
C ARG A 53 4.67 4.75 -3.88
N GLN A 54 3.50 4.75 -4.51
CA GLN A 54 2.32 5.43 -3.96
C GLN A 54 1.96 4.87 -2.57
N LEU A 55 2.01 3.55 -2.38
CA LEU A 55 1.72 2.94 -1.09
C LEU A 55 2.73 3.38 -0.02
N VAL A 56 4.03 3.41 -0.35
CA VAL A 56 5.07 3.92 0.55
C VAL A 56 4.84 5.39 0.91
N GLN A 57 4.45 6.24 -0.05
CA GLN A 57 4.12 7.64 0.23
C GLN A 57 2.93 7.77 1.18
N ILE A 58 1.88 6.96 0.99
CA ILE A 58 0.72 6.96 1.89
C ILE A 58 1.12 6.52 3.30
N TYR A 59 1.99 5.50 3.41
CA TYR A 59 2.59 5.08 4.68
C TYR A 59 3.33 6.23 5.36
N SER A 60 4.18 6.96 4.63
CA SER A 60 4.89 8.12 5.17
C SER A 60 3.96 9.26 5.60
N SER A 61 2.88 9.52 4.88
CA SER A 61 1.86 10.49 5.31
C SER A 61 1.11 10.04 6.57
N ALA A 62 1.03 8.73 6.79
CA ALA A 62 0.44 8.13 7.98
C ALA A 62 1.43 8.03 9.17
N THR A 63 2.73 8.28 8.96
CA THR A 63 3.73 8.29 10.04
C THR A 63 3.71 9.65 10.74
N GLY A 64 3.21 9.68 11.97
CA GLY A 64 3.12 10.88 12.79
C GLY A 64 1.74 11.08 13.39
N GLU A 65 1.60 12.10 14.22
CA GLU A 65 0.33 12.48 14.81
C GLU A 65 -0.55 13.15 13.75
N GLN A 66 -1.60 12.46 13.32
CA GLN A 66 -2.50 12.96 12.27
C GLN A 66 -3.69 13.69 12.90
N THR A 67 -4.00 14.86 12.37
CA THR A 67 -5.30 15.52 12.60
C THR A 67 -6.44 14.72 11.95
N ALA A 68 -7.68 15.03 12.31
CA ALA A 68 -8.85 14.38 11.70
C ALA A 68 -8.88 14.53 10.17
N THR A 69 -8.51 15.71 9.66
CA THR A 69 -8.42 16.00 8.22
C THR A 69 -7.35 15.15 7.55
N GLN A 70 -6.14 15.11 8.11
CA GLN A 70 -5.05 14.30 7.54
C GLN A 70 -5.40 12.81 7.51
N ARG A 71 -6.05 12.28 8.57
CA ARG A 71 -6.55 10.90 8.57
C ARG A 71 -7.56 10.66 7.45
N MET A 72 -8.45 11.62 7.20
CA MET A 72 -9.42 11.52 6.10
C MET A 72 -8.72 11.52 4.74
N GLU A 73 -7.74 12.40 4.53
CA GLU A 73 -6.95 12.45 3.29
C GLU A 73 -6.18 11.15 3.05
N VAL A 74 -5.54 10.59 4.08
CA VAL A 74 -4.86 9.28 4.00
C VAL A 74 -5.85 8.18 3.63
N ASN A 75 -7.04 8.16 4.23
CA ASN A 75 -8.06 7.17 3.86
C ASN A 75 -8.51 7.32 2.41
N GLN A 76 -8.75 8.55 1.93
CA GLN A 76 -9.10 8.77 0.52
C GLN A 76 -7.99 8.34 -0.43
N ALA A 77 -6.72 8.63 -0.09
CA ALA A 77 -5.58 8.18 -0.86
C ALA A 77 -5.48 6.65 -0.91
N LEU A 78 -5.81 5.97 0.21
CA LEU A 78 -5.89 4.51 0.26
C LEU A 78 -6.99 3.94 -0.63
N ASP A 79 -8.18 4.54 -0.58
CA ASP A 79 -9.30 4.16 -1.44
C ASP A 79 -8.94 4.30 -2.92
N ALA A 80 -8.42 5.47 -3.32
CA ALA A 80 -7.98 5.72 -4.70
C ALA A 80 -6.88 4.75 -5.15
N TRP A 81 -5.91 4.46 -4.27
CA TRP A 81 -4.85 3.51 -4.55
C TRP A 81 -5.39 2.08 -4.74
N GLN A 82 -6.33 1.66 -3.90
CA GLN A 82 -6.95 0.34 -4.00
C GLN A 82 -7.73 0.19 -5.31
N GLU A 83 -8.45 1.22 -5.74
CA GLU A 83 -9.15 1.21 -7.03
C GLU A 83 -8.18 1.11 -8.20
N LYS A 84 -7.04 1.82 -8.17
CA LYS A 84 -5.97 1.65 -9.18
C LYS A 84 -5.41 0.22 -9.19
N LEU A 85 -5.20 -0.38 -8.00
CA LEU A 85 -4.75 -1.77 -7.89
C LEU A 85 -5.75 -2.72 -8.56
N LYS A 86 -7.05 -2.58 -8.25
CA LYS A 86 -8.11 -3.41 -8.84
C LYS A 86 -8.25 -3.22 -10.35
N ALA A 87 -8.14 -1.98 -10.83
CA ALA A 87 -8.23 -1.67 -12.25
C ALA A 87 -7.06 -2.27 -13.06
N ARG A 88 -5.85 -2.24 -12.48
CA ARG A 88 -4.64 -2.76 -13.14
C ARG A 88 -4.46 -4.28 -12.98
N PHE A 89 -4.92 -4.82 -11.86
CA PHE A 89 -4.87 -6.25 -11.54
C PHE A 89 -6.27 -6.71 -11.11
N PRO A 90 -7.21 -6.81 -12.07
CA PRO A 90 -8.50 -7.42 -11.82
C PRO A 90 -8.27 -8.88 -11.44
N LYS A 91 -9.06 -9.36 -10.48
CA LYS A 91 -8.95 -10.71 -9.95
C LYS A 91 -9.82 -11.68 -10.75
#